data_AF-A0AAV6UPU1-F1
#
_entry.id   AF-A0AAV6UPU1-F1
#
_cell.length_a   1.000
_cell.length_b   1.000
_cell.length_c   1.000
_cell.angle_alpha   90.00
_cell.angle_beta   90.00
_cell.angle_gamma   90.00
#
_symmetry.space_group_name_H-M   'P 1'
#
loop_
_entity.id
_entity.type
_entity.pdbx_description
1 polymer ?
#
loop_
_entity_poly.entity_id
_entity_poly.type
_entity_poly.pdbx_seq_one_letter_code
_entity_poly.pdbx_strand_id
1 'polypeptide(L)'
;MDTERPKIVEMENELEPTEVVSCQSTIARTISKAAPINSWYLRFSITPFLGQSWLPNRTRGKIFLSYRRSTVGKIFATAIEQSLLNKNYDVFMDVVNLKSGGVQLQFEHAIENCKAFVLVLTRGDLNRCLTNEKDWVKREIEEAFSLEKRIVPVFTDNFRWPIKMPVSISQIQFVNGVPWNHEYKIACIQRLINFIEE
;
A
#
# COMPACT_ATOMS: atom_id res chain seq x y z
N MET A 1 -6.48 53.92 39.45
CA MET A 1 -5.60 53.54 38.33
C MET A 1 -6.15 52.27 37.75
N ASP A 2 -6.86 52.50 36.66
CA ASP A 2 -7.63 51.56 35.86
C ASP A 2 -6.75 50.47 35.23
N THR A 3 -7.34 49.32 34.97
CA THR A 3 -7.60 48.87 33.59
C THR A 3 -8.39 47.56 33.62
N GLU A 4 -9.71 47.70 33.49
CA GLU A 4 -10.64 46.61 33.21
C GLU A 4 -10.36 46.02 31.82
N ARG A 5 -10.43 44.68 31.70
CA ARG A 5 -10.44 43.96 30.42
C ARG A 5 -11.86 43.99 29.81
N PRO A 6 -12.00 44.08 28.48
CA PRO A 6 -13.30 44.20 27.82
C PRO A 6 -14.04 42.87 27.63
N LYS A 7 -15.38 42.97 27.60
CA LYS A 7 -16.42 41.96 27.30
C LYS A 7 -16.51 41.61 25.81
N ILE A 8 -16.86 40.35 25.50
CA ILE A 8 -17.62 39.92 24.29
C ILE A 8 -18.51 38.74 24.73
N VAL A 9 -19.78 38.98 25.09
CA VAL A 9 -21.04 38.78 24.34
C VAL A 9 -21.31 37.31 23.95
N GLU A 10 -22.25 36.72 24.69
CA GLU A 10 -22.89 35.41 24.45
C GLU A 10 -23.86 35.48 23.26
N MET A 11 -23.92 34.41 22.48
CA MET A 11 -25.04 34.12 21.58
C MET A 11 -25.41 32.65 21.72
N GLU A 12 -26.49 32.40 22.47
CA GLU A 12 -27.25 31.17 22.45
C GLU A 12 -27.90 30.99 21.07
N ASN A 13 -27.94 29.77 20.56
CA ASN A 13 -29.20 29.27 20.03
C ASN A 13 -29.22 27.74 20.01
N GLU A 14 -30.30 27.24 20.60
CA GLU A 14 -30.63 25.86 20.92
C GLU A 14 -31.23 25.10 19.72
N LEU A 15 -31.49 23.81 19.99
CA LEU A 15 -32.58 22.97 19.47
C LEU A 15 -32.32 22.05 18.26
N GLU A 16 -32.00 20.80 18.60
CA GLU A 16 -32.58 19.56 18.04
C GLU A 16 -34.11 19.68 17.81
N PRO A 17 -34.73 19.04 16.78
CA PRO A 17 -35.26 17.68 17.02
C PRO A 17 -35.46 16.72 15.80
N THR A 18 -35.38 15.44 16.13
CA THR A 18 -36.17 14.23 15.74
C THR A 18 -37.15 14.23 14.55
N GLU A 19 -37.12 13.08 13.85
CA GLU A 19 -38.06 12.57 12.84
C GLU A 19 -39.55 12.51 13.28
N VAL A 20 -40.49 12.60 12.30
CA VAL A 20 -41.59 11.65 12.00
C VAL A 20 -42.75 12.33 11.21
N VAL A 21 -42.88 11.91 9.93
CA VAL A 21 -44.09 11.58 9.11
C VAL A 21 -45.29 12.54 8.98
N SER A 22 -45.68 12.83 7.72
CA SER A 22 -47.07 12.99 7.21
C SER A 22 -47.06 13.33 5.70
N CYS A 23 -47.46 12.44 4.77
CA CYS A 23 -48.81 12.18 4.22
C CYS A 23 -49.19 12.98 2.94
N GLN A 24 -49.23 12.24 1.81
CA GLN A 24 -50.02 12.37 0.57
C GLN A 24 -49.98 13.63 -0.33
N SER A 25 -49.67 13.45 -1.62
CA SER A 25 -50.64 13.53 -2.73
C SER A 25 -50.01 13.36 -4.14
N THR A 26 -50.65 12.49 -4.95
CA THR A 26 -50.89 12.55 -6.43
C THR A 26 -49.66 12.57 -7.37
N ILE A 27 -49.43 11.61 -8.28
CA ILE A 27 -50.07 11.45 -9.61
C ILE A 27 -49.74 10.06 -10.21
N ALA A 28 -50.80 9.32 -10.59
CA ALA A 28 -51.02 8.43 -11.76
C ALA A 28 -49.88 7.55 -12.35
N ARG A 29 -50.08 6.39 -12.97
CA ARG A 29 -51.13 5.36 -13.11
C ARG A 29 -50.53 4.35 -14.10
N THR A 30 -50.69 3.05 -13.85
CA THR A 30 -50.62 1.95 -14.84
C THR A 30 -49.26 1.67 -15.52
N ILE A 31 -48.56 0.63 -15.04
CA ILE A 31 -47.82 -0.28 -15.93
C ILE A 31 -48.37 -1.68 -15.70
N SER A 32 -49.07 -2.18 -16.72
CA SER A 32 -49.59 -3.53 -16.81
C SER A 32 -48.57 -4.40 -17.55
N LYS A 33 -48.27 -5.57 -16.99
CA LYS A 33 -47.88 -6.86 -17.63
C LYS A 33 -46.48 -7.00 -18.27
N ALA A 34 -45.69 -7.94 -17.70
CA ALA A 34 -44.91 -9.06 -18.30
C ALA A 34 -43.95 -8.77 -19.49
N ALA A 35 -42.73 -9.31 -19.67
CA ALA A 35 -41.90 -10.41 -19.14
C ALA A 35 -40.44 -10.22 -19.70
N PRO A 36 -39.43 -11.05 -19.39
CA PRO A 36 -37.99 -10.72 -19.42
C PRO A 36 -37.28 -11.06 -20.76
N ILE A 37 -36.00 -10.64 -20.92
CA ILE A 37 -34.86 -11.37 -21.55
C ILE A 37 -33.71 -10.39 -21.94
N ASN A 38 -32.59 -10.55 -21.25
CA ASN A 38 -31.20 -10.63 -21.72
C ASN A 38 -30.82 -9.86 -23.01
N SER A 39 -30.22 -8.68 -22.89
CA SER A 39 -29.15 -8.21 -23.80
C SER A 39 -28.52 -6.93 -23.24
N TRP A 40 -27.39 -7.06 -22.55
CA TRP A 40 -26.66 -5.93 -21.93
C TRP A 40 -25.53 -5.38 -22.84
N TYR A 41 -25.57 -5.68 -24.13
CA TYR A 41 -24.62 -5.12 -25.09
C TYR A 41 -25.38 -4.30 -26.14
N LEU A 42 -24.89 -3.07 -26.33
CA LEU A 42 -25.27 -2.08 -27.35
C LEU A 42 -26.42 -1.16 -26.94
N ARG A 43 -26.10 -0.04 -26.26
CA ARG A 43 -26.11 1.31 -26.87
C ARG A 43 -25.69 2.41 -25.88
N PHE A 44 -24.51 2.29 -25.26
CA PHE A 44 -23.76 3.48 -24.80
C PHE A 44 -23.04 4.05 -26.02
N SER A 45 -23.77 4.77 -26.86
CA SER A 45 -23.19 5.56 -27.94
C SER A 45 -23.74 6.96 -27.81
N ILE A 46 -23.07 7.76 -26.97
CA ILE A 46 -22.73 9.18 -27.10
C ILE A 46 -22.02 9.56 -25.78
N THR A 47 -20.69 9.64 -25.81
CA THR A 47 -19.94 10.53 -24.91
C THR A 47 -18.81 11.17 -25.70
N PRO A 48 -18.82 12.50 -25.87
CA PRO A 48 -17.66 13.21 -26.40
C PRO A 48 -16.61 13.36 -25.30
N PHE A 49 -15.37 13.05 -25.66
CA PHE A 49 -14.13 13.67 -25.15
C PHE A 49 -14.08 14.08 -23.67
N LEU A 50 -13.73 13.14 -22.78
CA LEU A 50 -12.97 13.45 -21.57
C LEU A 50 -12.19 12.19 -21.15
N GLY A 51 -10.87 12.20 -21.37
CA GLY A 51 -9.88 11.32 -20.73
C GLY A 51 -10.09 9.80 -20.81
N GLN A 52 -9.26 9.11 -21.60
CA GLN A 52 -9.05 7.66 -21.53
C GLN A 52 -8.43 7.25 -20.18
N SER A 53 -9.16 7.38 -19.07
CA SER A 53 -8.63 7.22 -17.69
C SER A 53 -9.33 6.14 -16.86
N TRP A 54 -10.26 5.37 -17.43
CA TRP A 54 -11.07 4.40 -16.67
C TRP A 54 -10.99 2.95 -17.17
N LEU A 55 -10.02 2.63 -18.03
CA LEU A 55 -9.64 1.24 -18.22
C LEU A 55 -8.66 0.88 -17.10
N PRO A 56 -8.87 -0.23 -16.36
CA PRO A 56 -7.87 -0.68 -15.40
C PRO A 56 -6.59 -0.95 -16.18
N ASN A 57 -5.56 -0.13 -15.96
CA ASN A 57 -4.25 -0.39 -16.51
C ASN A 57 -3.86 -1.82 -16.09
N ARG A 58 -3.56 -2.70 -17.06
CA ARG A 58 -3.03 -4.03 -16.73
C ARG A 58 -1.74 -3.81 -15.94
N THR A 59 -1.75 -4.23 -14.68
CA THR A 59 -0.56 -4.15 -13.84
C THR A 59 0.48 -5.13 -14.37
N ARG A 60 1.75 -4.71 -14.41
CA ARG A 60 2.87 -5.54 -14.87
C ARG A 60 3.13 -6.72 -13.94
N GLY A 61 2.82 -6.53 -12.66
CA GLY A 61 2.98 -7.54 -11.62
C GLY A 61 2.75 -6.93 -10.24
N LYS A 62 2.52 -7.81 -9.27
CA LYS A 62 2.41 -7.45 -7.85
C LYS A 62 3.77 -7.54 -7.18
N ILE A 63 4.16 -6.51 -6.44
CA ILE A 63 5.42 -6.43 -5.71
C ILE A 63 5.10 -6.28 -4.23
N PHE A 64 5.70 -7.11 -3.40
CA PHE A 64 5.66 -6.93 -1.95
C PHE A 64 6.88 -6.11 -1.52
N LEU A 65 6.67 -4.96 -0.87
CA LEU A 65 7.74 -4.08 -0.42
C LEU A 65 7.87 -4.15 1.11
N SER A 66 8.84 -4.94 1.57
CA SER A 66 9.18 -5.04 2.99
C SER A 66 10.19 -3.94 3.37
N TYR A 67 9.94 -3.27 4.48
CA TYR A 67 10.85 -2.26 5.03
C TYR A 67 10.71 -2.15 6.54
N ARG A 68 11.78 -1.67 7.19
CA ARG A 68 11.72 -1.34 8.61
C ARG A 68 11.01 0.00 8.79
N ARG A 69 10.08 0.09 9.76
CA ARG A 69 9.39 1.33 10.18
C ARG A 69 10.31 2.34 10.90
N SER A 70 11.51 2.56 10.39
CA SER A 70 12.36 3.70 10.74
C SER A 70 11.97 4.89 9.84
N THR A 71 12.23 6.12 10.29
CA THR A 71 11.99 7.33 9.48
C THR A 71 12.69 7.24 8.13
N VAL A 72 13.93 6.76 8.13
CA VAL A 72 14.77 6.61 6.94
C VAL A 72 14.24 5.51 6.02
N GLY A 73 13.90 4.35 6.58
CA GLY A 73 13.33 3.22 5.82
C GLY A 73 12.01 3.60 5.15
N LYS A 74 11.12 4.30 5.87
CA LYS A 74 9.84 4.76 5.32
C LYS A 74 10.03 5.70 4.12
N ILE A 75 10.93 6.68 4.23
CA ILE A 75 11.21 7.63 3.13
C ILE A 75 11.68 6.88 1.87
N PHE A 76 12.60 5.92 2.02
CA PHE A 76 13.10 5.14 0.89
C PHE A 76 12.04 4.21 0.30
N ALA A 77 11.29 3.52 1.15
CA ALA A 77 10.22 2.63 0.71
C ALA A 77 9.15 3.39 -0.08
N THR A 78 8.68 4.54 0.41
CA THR A 78 7.73 5.40 -0.31
C THR A 78 8.29 5.89 -1.66
N ALA A 79 9.57 6.25 -1.72
CA ALA A 79 10.19 6.69 -2.98
C ALA A 79 10.25 5.55 -4.02
N ILE A 80 10.55 4.32 -3.58
CA ILE A 80 10.57 3.12 -4.43
C ILE A 80 9.16 2.78 -4.89
N GLU A 81 8.20 2.75 -3.97
CA GLU A 81 6.79 2.52 -4.24
C GLU A 81 6.26 3.47 -5.33
N GLN A 82 6.40 4.78 -5.14
CA GLN A 82 5.95 5.77 -6.13
C GLN A 82 6.59 5.56 -7.50
N SER A 83 7.88 5.21 -7.53
CA SER A 83 8.60 4.97 -8.77
C SER A 83 8.11 3.71 -9.51
N LEU A 84 7.72 2.67 -8.76
CA LEU A 84 7.17 1.42 -9.29
C LEU A 84 5.71 1.58 -9.74
N LEU A 85 4.88 2.30 -8.98
CA LEU A 85 3.51 2.65 -9.34
C LEU A 85 3.46 3.42 -10.66
N ASN A 86 4.35 4.40 -10.84
CA ASN A 86 4.50 5.16 -12.10
C ASN A 86 4.90 4.28 -13.30
N LYS A 87 5.38 3.06 -13.05
CA LYS A 87 5.74 2.08 -14.07
C LYS A 87 4.71 0.95 -14.20
N ASN A 88 3.50 1.15 -13.67
CA ASN A 88 2.37 0.23 -13.71
C ASN A 88 2.61 -1.09 -12.95
N TYR A 89 3.40 -1.08 -11.89
CA TYR A 89 3.41 -2.18 -10.91
C TYR A 89 2.38 -1.94 -9.81
N ASP A 90 1.81 -3.01 -9.31
CA ASP A 90 0.97 -2.99 -8.10
C ASP A 90 1.88 -3.26 -6.90
N VAL A 91 2.06 -2.28 -6.04
CA VAL A 91 2.99 -2.37 -4.90
C VAL A 91 2.19 -2.47 -3.62
N PHE A 92 2.41 -3.55 -2.88
CA PHE A 92 1.90 -3.71 -1.54
C PHE A 92 2.94 -3.20 -0.55
N MET A 93 2.66 -2.04 0.06
CA MET A 93 3.47 -1.45 1.12
C MET A 93 2.56 -1.00 2.27
N ASP A 94 3.06 -1.23 3.49
CA ASP A 94 2.57 -0.71 4.76
C ASP A 94 1.29 -1.32 5.37
N VAL A 95 1.52 -1.77 6.59
CA VAL A 95 0.62 -2.45 7.53
C VAL A 95 -0.06 -1.41 8.45
N VAL A 96 -0.50 -0.26 7.92
CA VAL A 96 -1.21 0.78 8.72
C VAL A 96 -2.73 0.51 8.84
N ASN A 97 -3.29 -0.40 8.05
CA ASN A 97 -4.72 -0.76 8.14
C ASN A 97 -5.03 -1.96 9.06
N LEU A 98 -4.36 -2.02 10.21
CA LEU A 98 -4.73 -2.96 11.27
C LEU A 98 -5.64 -2.31 12.31
N LYS A 99 -6.70 -1.67 11.84
CA LYS A 99 -7.90 -1.50 12.67
C LYS A 99 -8.73 -2.76 12.45
N SER A 100 -8.73 -3.65 13.43
CA SER A 100 -9.57 -4.87 13.55
C SER A 100 -8.95 -6.20 13.06
N GLY A 101 -8.32 -6.93 14.00
CA GLY A 101 -8.59 -8.36 14.19
C GLY A 101 -8.00 -9.43 13.26
N GLY A 102 -7.23 -9.12 12.21
CA GLY A 102 -6.78 -10.13 11.23
C GLY A 102 -5.45 -9.87 10.53
N VAL A 103 -4.45 -9.37 11.26
CA VAL A 103 -3.17 -8.89 10.72
C VAL A 103 -2.42 -9.90 9.86
N GLN A 104 -2.47 -11.17 10.26
CA GLN A 104 -1.51 -12.16 9.79
C GLN A 104 -1.87 -12.72 8.41
N LEU A 105 -3.15 -12.95 8.17
CA LEU A 105 -3.66 -13.51 6.91
C LEU A 105 -3.43 -12.58 5.71
N GLN A 106 -3.34 -11.26 5.94
CA GLN A 106 -3.22 -10.30 4.84
C GLN A 106 -1.81 -10.21 4.26
N PHE A 107 -0.76 -10.35 5.08
CA PHE A 107 0.62 -10.28 4.57
C PHE A 107 1.05 -11.61 3.95
N GLU A 108 0.65 -12.76 4.53
CA GLU A 108 0.92 -14.09 3.98
C GLU A 108 0.34 -14.17 2.56
N HIS A 109 -0.93 -13.77 2.40
CA HIS A 109 -1.57 -13.71 1.09
C HIS A 109 -0.89 -12.71 0.12
N ALA A 110 -0.39 -11.57 0.62
CA ALA A 110 0.30 -10.60 -0.22
C ALA A 110 1.65 -11.13 -0.72
N ILE A 111 2.41 -11.85 0.12
CA ILE A 111 3.67 -12.50 -0.28
C ILE A 111 3.37 -13.67 -1.24
N GLU A 112 2.36 -14.49 -0.96
CA GLU A 112 1.94 -15.58 -1.85
C GLU A 112 1.58 -15.10 -3.25
N ASN A 113 0.91 -13.95 -3.38
CA ASN A 113 0.46 -13.43 -4.67
C ASN A 113 1.45 -12.47 -5.32
N CYS A 114 2.56 -12.12 -4.66
CA CYS A 114 3.56 -11.26 -5.27
C CYS A 114 4.43 -12.03 -6.26
N LYS A 115 4.84 -11.32 -7.31
CA LYS A 115 5.84 -11.75 -8.28
C LYS A 115 7.25 -11.61 -7.69
N ALA A 116 7.51 -10.52 -6.99
CA ALA A 116 8.79 -10.21 -6.38
C ALA A 116 8.62 -9.64 -4.98
N PHE A 117 9.56 -9.99 -4.11
CA PHE A 117 9.69 -9.50 -2.75
C PHE A 117 10.88 -8.53 -2.68
N VAL A 118 10.61 -7.24 -2.53
CA VAL A 118 11.63 -6.21 -2.44
C VAL A 118 11.86 -5.88 -0.97
N LEU A 119 13.10 -6.01 -0.49
CA LEU A 119 13.45 -5.73 0.90
C LEU A 119 14.31 -4.47 0.98
N VAL A 120 13.81 -3.42 1.64
CA VAL A 120 14.55 -2.18 1.86
C VAL A 120 15.37 -2.29 3.16
N LEU A 121 16.69 -2.18 3.02
CA LEU A 121 17.67 -2.33 4.09
C LEU A 121 18.43 -1.02 4.35
N THR A 122 18.16 -0.45 5.51
CA THR A 122 18.87 0.71 6.06
C THR A 122 19.72 0.31 7.27
N ARG A 123 20.57 1.23 7.72
CA ARG A 123 21.53 0.97 8.80
C ARG A 123 20.82 0.45 10.06
N GLY A 124 21.15 -0.78 10.46
CA GLY A 124 20.66 -1.41 11.69
C GLY A 124 19.28 -2.07 11.57
N ASP A 125 18.67 -2.14 10.39
CA ASP A 125 17.33 -2.72 10.21
C ASP A 125 17.26 -4.20 10.60
N LEU A 126 18.36 -4.94 10.41
CA LEU A 126 18.45 -6.35 10.76
C LEU A 126 18.77 -6.62 12.23
N ASN A 127 19.16 -5.61 13.02
CA ASN A 127 19.61 -5.82 14.40
C ASN A 127 18.53 -6.46 15.28
N ARG A 128 17.25 -6.11 15.06
CA ARG A 128 16.14 -6.72 15.81
C ARG A 128 15.82 -8.14 15.34
N CYS A 129 16.09 -8.47 14.08
CA CYS A 129 15.93 -9.84 13.57
C CYS A 129 16.89 -10.81 14.27
N LEU A 130 18.00 -10.30 14.83
CA LEU A 130 18.97 -11.11 15.58
C LEU A 130 18.48 -11.50 16.97
N THR A 131 17.72 -10.62 17.63
CA THR A 131 17.33 -10.76 19.04
C THR A 131 15.88 -11.18 19.24
N ASN A 132 15.01 -10.95 18.25
CA ASN A 132 13.58 -11.19 18.37
C ASN A 132 13.09 -12.17 17.29
N GLU A 133 12.68 -13.35 17.72
CA GLU A 133 12.12 -14.38 16.82
C GLU A 133 10.76 -14.01 16.24
N LYS A 134 10.00 -13.14 16.91
CA LYS A 134 8.68 -12.66 16.46
C LYS A 134 8.78 -11.36 15.66
N ASP A 135 9.96 -11.01 15.14
CA ASP A 135 10.09 -9.81 14.31
C ASP A 135 9.41 -10.01 12.95
N TRP A 136 8.57 -9.05 12.58
CA TRP A 136 7.78 -9.11 11.35
C TRP A 136 8.66 -9.20 10.09
N VAL A 137 9.76 -8.44 10.02
CA VAL A 137 10.66 -8.46 8.85
C VAL A 137 11.33 -9.83 8.73
N LYS A 138 11.74 -10.43 9.86
CA LYS A 138 12.30 -11.79 9.87
C LYS A 138 11.28 -12.80 9.32
N ARG A 139 10.03 -12.75 9.79
CA ARG A 139 8.95 -13.63 9.33
C ARG A 139 8.65 -13.47 7.84
N GLU A 140 8.59 -12.24 7.35
CA GLU A 140 8.38 -11.95 5.93
C GLU A 140 9.49 -12.53 5.06
N ILE A 141 10.75 -12.43 5.51
CA ILE A 141 11.91 -13.01 4.81
C ILE A 141 11.83 -14.53 4.81
N GLU A 142 11.54 -15.15 5.97
CA GLU A 142 11.40 -16.60 6.09
C GLU A 142 10.28 -17.13 5.19
N GLU A 143 9.14 -16.45 5.15
CA GLU A 143 8.01 -16.79 4.28
C GLU A 143 8.36 -16.62 2.79
N ALA A 144 9.04 -15.54 2.43
CA ALA A 144 9.49 -15.32 1.06
C ALA A 144 10.47 -16.41 0.59
N PHE A 145 11.37 -16.89 1.46
CA PHE A 145 12.23 -18.03 1.15
C PHE A 145 11.45 -19.34 1.05
N SER A 146 10.51 -19.58 1.97
CA SER A 146 9.65 -20.77 1.98
C SER A 146 8.83 -20.91 0.71
N LEU A 147 8.29 -19.78 0.21
CA LEU A 147 7.50 -19.70 -1.01
C LEU A 147 8.34 -19.51 -2.29
N GLU A 148 9.68 -19.65 -2.19
CA GLU A 148 10.63 -19.49 -3.28
C GLU A 148 10.43 -18.19 -4.09
N LYS A 149 10.08 -17.11 -3.39
CA LYS A 149 9.85 -15.81 -4.02
C LYS A 149 11.16 -15.19 -4.48
N ARG A 150 11.06 -14.37 -5.53
CA ARG A 150 12.18 -13.57 -6.00
C ARG A 150 12.46 -12.44 -5.02
N ILE A 151 13.44 -12.63 -4.16
CA ILE A 151 13.87 -11.64 -3.17
C ILE A 151 14.88 -10.69 -3.83
N VAL A 152 14.62 -9.38 -3.77
CA VAL A 152 15.54 -8.34 -4.26
C VAL A 152 15.86 -7.39 -3.10
N PRO A 153 16.99 -7.56 -2.41
CA PRO A 153 17.41 -6.66 -1.36
C PRO A 153 17.88 -5.33 -1.96
N VAL A 154 17.35 -4.22 -1.46
CA VAL A 154 17.74 -2.85 -1.80
C VAL A 154 18.38 -2.24 -0.57
N PHE A 155 19.67 -1.94 -0.63
CA PHE A 155 20.42 -1.46 0.54
C PHE A 155 20.99 -0.07 0.32
N THR A 156 20.94 0.76 1.38
CA THR A 156 21.57 2.08 1.39
C THR A 156 23.09 2.00 1.55
N ASP A 157 23.83 3.04 1.17
CA ASP A 157 25.31 3.07 1.24
C ASP A 157 25.86 2.81 2.66
N ASN A 158 25.10 3.19 3.69
CA ASN A 158 25.45 3.03 5.10
C ASN A 158 25.03 1.68 5.70
N PHE A 159 24.40 0.81 4.90
CA PHE A 159 24.03 -0.53 5.35
C PHE A 159 25.27 -1.41 5.50
N ARG A 160 25.28 -2.23 6.55
CA ARG A 160 26.29 -3.24 6.81
C ARG A 160 25.59 -4.49 7.31
N TRP A 161 25.99 -5.64 6.77
CA TRP A 161 25.53 -6.92 7.27
C TRP A 161 26.00 -7.12 8.71
N PRO A 162 25.14 -7.63 9.60
CA PRO A 162 25.56 -7.96 10.96
C PRO A 162 26.46 -9.19 10.95
N ILE A 163 27.41 -9.24 11.89
CA ILE A 163 28.42 -10.32 11.97
C ILE A 163 27.77 -11.68 12.25
N LYS A 164 26.71 -11.70 13.07
CA LYS A 164 25.95 -12.91 13.40
C LYS A 164 24.57 -12.78 12.81
N MET A 165 24.25 -13.61 11.82
CA MET A 165 22.91 -13.74 11.25
C MET A 165 22.25 -15.03 11.74
N PRO A 166 20.93 -15.04 11.98
CA PRO A 166 20.20 -16.27 12.23
C PRO A 166 20.30 -17.19 11.01
N VAL A 167 20.41 -18.49 11.22
CA VAL A 167 20.52 -19.48 10.14
C VAL A 167 19.34 -19.36 9.16
N SER A 168 18.12 -19.14 9.68
CA SER A 168 16.89 -19.07 8.89
C SER A 168 16.86 -17.98 7.83
N ILE A 169 17.50 -16.84 8.08
CA ILE A 169 17.54 -15.70 7.14
C ILE A 169 18.95 -15.45 6.60
N SER A 170 19.93 -16.26 6.96
CA SER A 170 21.33 -16.08 6.57
C SER A 170 21.53 -16.09 5.05
N GLN A 171 20.67 -16.82 4.33
CA GLN A 171 20.67 -16.96 2.88
C GLN A 171 20.57 -15.62 2.14
N ILE A 172 19.95 -14.60 2.76
CA ILE A 172 19.76 -13.29 2.13
C ILE A 172 21.07 -12.58 1.80
N GLN A 173 22.17 -12.93 2.48
CA GLN A 173 23.50 -12.37 2.22
C GLN A 173 24.07 -12.79 0.86
N PHE A 174 23.59 -13.90 0.31
CA PHE A 174 24.05 -14.43 -0.98
C PHE A 174 23.16 -13.98 -2.15
N VAL A 175 22.06 -13.28 -1.87
CA VAL A 175 21.14 -12.77 -2.88
C VAL A 175 21.69 -11.48 -3.49
N ASN A 176 21.64 -11.38 -4.82
CA ASN A 176 22.04 -10.17 -5.52
C ASN A 176 21.09 -9.02 -5.17
N GLY A 177 21.67 -7.91 -4.71
CA GLY A 177 20.90 -6.71 -4.36
C GLY A 177 21.24 -5.49 -5.19
N VAL A 178 20.43 -4.45 -4.96
CA VAL A 178 20.56 -3.14 -5.61
C VAL A 178 21.07 -2.13 -4.58
N PRO A 179 22.28 -1.57 -4.77
CA PRO A 179 22.70 -0.42 -3.98
C PRO A 179 21.82 0.78 -4.32
N TRP A 180 21.23 1.38 -3.29
CA TRP A 180 20.39 2.56 -3.44
C TRP A 180 21.22 3.83 -3.27
N ASN A 181 21.32 4.60 -4.34
CA ASN A 181 21.91 5.93 -4.34
C ASN A 181 20.84 6.98 -4.68
N HIS A 182 20.69 7.98 -3.81
CA HIS A 182 19.69 9.04 -3.93
C HIS A 182 19.97 10.05 -5.06
N GLU A 183 21.21 10.17 -5.53
CA GLU A 183 21.59 10.97 -6.69
C GLU A 183 21.22 10.25 -7.99
N TYR A 184 21.30 8.91 -8.01
CA TYR A 184 21.07 8.07 -9.19
C TYR A 184 19.78 7.25 -9.12
N LYS A 185 18.69 7.81 -8.56
CA LYS A 185 17.41 7.11 -8.33
C LYS A 185 16.88 6.38 -9.56
N ILE A 186 16.91 7.03 -10.73
CA ILE A 186 16.35 6.47 -11.98
C ILE A 186 17.10 5.19 -12.37
N ALA A 187 18.43 5.21 -12.28
CA ALA A 187 19.27 4.04 -12.58
C ALA A 187 19.06 2.91 -11.56
N CYS A 188 18.96 3.23 -10.26
CA CYS A 188 18.67 2.26 -9.22
C CYS A 188 17.31 1.57 -9.46
N ILE A 189 16.27 2.34 -9.80
CA ILE A 189 14.94 1.79 -10.09
C ILE A 189 14.97 0.94 -11.37
N GLN A 190 15.68 1.36 -12.42
CA GLN A 190 15.79 0.55 -13.63
C GLN A 190 16.49 -0.78 -13.35
N ARG A 191 17.56 -0.77 -12.55
CA ARG A 191 18.24 -1.98 -12.11
C ARG A 191 17.32 -2.88 -11.27
N LEU A 192 16.55 -2.31 -10.35
CA LEU A 192 15.54 -3.03 -9.57
C LEU A 192 14.51 -3.72 -10.47
N ILE A 193 14.02 -3.03 -11.51
CA ILE A 193 13.06 -3.60 -12.47
C ILE A 193 13.67 -4.75 -13.26
N ASN A 194 14.93 -4.65 -13.67
CA ASN A 194 15.59 -5.76 -14.37
C ASN A 194 15.59 -7.01 -13.48
N PHE A 195 15.97 -6.88 -12.20
CA PHE A 195 15.87 -7.99 -11.25
C PHE A 195 14.44 -8.53 -11.08
N ILE A 196 13.42 -7.67 -11.11
CA ILE A 196 12.02 -8.11 -10.99
C ILE A 196 11.56 -8.89 -12.23
N GLU A 197 12.10 -8.59 -13.41
CA GLU A 197 11.65 -9.17 -14.69
C GLU A 197 12.49 -10.37 -15.17
N GLU A 198 13.73 -10.53 -14.71
CA GLU A 198 14.65 -11.66 -14.99
C GLU A 198 14.22 -12.97 -14.31
#